data_AF-A0A381YXI4-F1
#
_entry.id   AF-A0A381YXI4-F1
#
_cell.length_a   1.000
_cell.length_b   1.000
_cell.length_c   1.000
_cell.angle_alpha   90.00
_cell.angle_beta   90.00
_cell.angle_gamma   90.00
#
_symmetry.space_group_name_H-M   'P 1'
#
loop_
_entity.id
_entity.type
_entity.pdbx_description
1 polymer ?
#
loop_
_entity_poly.entity_id
_entity_poly.type
_entity_poly.pdbx_seq_one_letter_code
_entity_poly.pdbx_strand_id
1 'polypeptide(L)'
;MNDLLKINDELSAFLKDFVELVATNDQCDVSLWLQEKGIEGKNEIVLLKKYLQVNFQLYRKIWMEEGYEQYWEAKELSKNKFRKADAELTLIIRTIGSKP
;
A
#
# COMPACT_ATOMS: atom_id res chain seq x y z
N MET A 1 25.72 2.36 -11.69
CA MET A 1 25.33 3.42 -10.73
C MET A 1 24.09 4.16 -11.22
N ASN A 2 24.08 4.65 -12.47
CA ASN A 2 22.87 5.24 -13.07
C ASN A 2 21.68 4.26 -13.16
N ASP A 3 21.92 2.98 -13.47
CA ASP A 3 20.84 1.98 -13.52
C ASP A 3 20.23 1.70 -12.15
N LEU A 4 21.06 1.68 -11.10
CA LEU A 4 20.61 1.52 -9.71
C LEU A 4 19.74 2.69 -9.25
N LEU A 5 20.15 3.92 -9.58
CA LEU A 5 19.36 5.12 -9.30
C LEU A 5 18.02 5.08 -10.04
N LYS A 6 18.04 4.73 -11.33
CA LYS A 6 16.84 4.62 -12.15
C LYS A 6 15.85 3.59 -11.59
N ILE A 7 16.34 2.40 -11.23
CA ILE A 7 15.50 1.35 -10.60
C ILE A 7 14.91 1.86 -9.29
N ASN A 8 15.70 2.57 -8.48
CA ASN A 8 15.22 3.11 -7.21
C ASN A 8 14.14 4.19 -7.40
N ASP A 9 14.28 5.06 -8.40
CA ASP A 9 13.30 6.10 -8.70
C ASP A 9 11.98 5.50 -9.21
N GLU A 10 12.07 4.53 -10.13
CA GLU A 10 10.91 3.78 -10.62
C GLU A 10 10.18 3.06 -9.49
N LEU A 11 10.92 2.39 -8.60
CA LEU A 11 10.36 1.71 -7.43
C LEU A 11 9.72 2.70 -6.45
N SER A 12 10.34 3.85 -6.22
CA SER A 12 9.83 4.89 -5.32
C SER A 12 8.54 5.51 -5.85
N ALA A 13 8.49 5.83 -7.14
CA ALA A 13 7.29 6.33 -7.81
C ALA A 13 6.16 5.29 -7.73
N PHE A 14 6.48 4.03 -8.04
CA PHE A 14 5.55 2.91 -7.96
C PHE A 14 4.96 2.72 -6.55
N LEU A 15 5.79 2.80 -5.51
CA LEU A 15 5.36 2.66 -4.13
C LEU A 15 4.49 3.84 -3.68
N LYS A 16 4.78 5.05 -4.17
CA LYS A 16 3.97 6.25 -3.95
C LYS A 16 2.60 6.13 -4.62
N ASP A 17 2.54 5.75 -5.89
CA ASP A 17 1.30 5.51 -6.64
C ASP A 17 0.36 4.57 -5.87
N PHE A 18 0.92 3.51 -5.27
CA PHE A 18 0.14 2.55 -4.49
C PHE A 18 -0.47 3.17 -3.23
N VAL A 19 0.29 3.96 -2.48
CA VAL A 19 -0.21 4.63 -1.28
C VAL A 19 -1.28 5.66 -1.64
N GLU A 20 -1.10 6.38 -2.75
CA GLU A 20 -2.10 7.33 -3.27
C GLU A 20 -3.41 6.63 -3.67
N LEU A 21 -3.33 5.47 -4.35
CA LEU A 21 -4.50 4.64 -4.62
C LEU A 21 -5.24 4.30 -3.32
N VAL A 22 -4.52 3.81 -2.31
CA VAL A 22 -5.13 3.40 -1.03
C VAL A 22 -5.70 4.61 -0.30
N ALA A 23 -5.09 5.80 -0.39
CA ALA A 23 -5.59 6.98 0.30
C ALA A 23 -6.84 7.58 -0.38
N THR A 24 -6.86 7.61 -1.71
CA THR A 24 -7.84 8.39 -2.47
C THR A 24 -9.00 7.57 -3.03
N ASN A 25 -8.80 6.29 -3.34
CA ASN A 25 -9.83 5.47 -3.96
C ASN A 25 -10.77 4.84 -2.92
N ASP A 26 -12.05 5.20 -2.96
CA ASP A 26 -13.07 4.71 -2.01
C ASP A 26 -13.40 3.23 -2.20
N GLN A 27 -13.21 2.69 -3.40
CA GLN A 27 -13.46 1.27 -3.68
C GLN A 27 -12.20 0.40 -3.53
N CYS A 28 -11.01 1.00 -3.51
CA CYS A 28 -9.68 0.39 -3.37
C CYS A 28 -9.68 -1.11 -3.70
N ASP A 29 -9.48 -1.42 -4.98
CA ASP A 29 -9.34 -2.78 -5.51
C ASP A 29 -7.85 -3.02 -5.79
N VAL A 30 -7.19 -3.68 -4.84
CA VAL A 30 -5.75 -3.93 -4.94
C VAL A 30 -5.47 -4.94 -6.05
N SER A 31 -6.33 -5.93 -6.23
CA SER A 31 -6.19 -6.95 -7.25
C SER A 31 -6.23 -6.37 -8.66
N LEU A 32 -7.21 -5.51 -8.96
CA LEU A 32 -7.32 -4.82 -10.24
C LEU A 32 -6.10 -3.94 -10.50
N TRP A 33 -5.67 -3.17 -9.49
CA TRP A 33 -4.51 -2.30 -9.65
C TRP A 33 -3.20 -3.08 -9.90
N LEU A 34 -3.01 -4.21 -9.23
CA LEU A 34 -1.87 -5.09 -9.48
C LEU A 34 -1.89 -5.61 -10.92
N GLN A 35 -3.05 -5.98 -11.45
CA GLN A 35 -3.20 -6.41 -12.85
C GLN A 35 -2.88 -5.28 -13.83
N GLU A 36 -3.40 -4.07 -13.60
CA GLU A 36 -3.12 -2.90 -14.44
C GLU A 36 -1.64 -2.53 -14.48
N LYS A 37 -0.94 -2.73 -13.36
CA LYS A 37 0.51 -2.48 -13.25
C LYS A 37 1.37 -3.69 -13.68
N GLY A 38 0.76 -4.82 -14.03
CA GLY A 38 1.47 -6.03 -14.45
C GLY A 38 2.25 -6.73 -13.34
N ILE A 39 1.74 -6.69 -12.11
CA ILE A 39 2.46 -7.14 -10.91
C ILE A 39 1.89 -8.45 -10.42
N GLU A 40 2.68 -9.50 -10.60
CA GLU A 40 2.31 -10.87 -10.25
C GLU A 40 3.32 -11.50 -9.28
N GLY A 41 4.51 -10.91 -9.15
CA GLY A 41 5.58 -11.43 -8.34
C GLY A 41 5.30 -11.32 -6.84
N LYS A 42 5.43 -12.45 -6.14
CA LYS A 42 5.25 -12.50 -4.68
C LYS A 42 6.13 -11.48 -3.94
N ASN A 43 7.37 -11.30 -4.38
CA ASN A 43 8.32 -10.38 -3.72
C ASN A 43 7.91 -8.91 -3.88
N GLU A 44 7.39 -8.53 -5.05
CA GLU A 44 6.89 -7.18 -5.34
C GLU A 44 5.66 -6.88 -4.48
N ILE A 45 4.74 -7.84 -4.37
CA ILE A 45 3.53 -7.72 -3.55
C ILE A 45 3.88 -7.67 -2.04
N VAL A 46 4.88 -8.43 -1.60
CA VAL A 46 5.42 -8.34 -0.22
C VAL A 46 6.04 -6.97 0.04
N LEU A 47 6.76 -6.41 -0.94
CA LEU A 47 7.36 -5.08 -0.83
C LEU A 47 6.27 -4.00 -0.69
N LEU A 48 5.25 -4.02 -1.55
CA LEU A 48 4.08 -3.15 -1.46
C LEU A 48 3.44 -3.20 -0.07
N LYS A 49 3.20 -4.41 0.44
CA LYS A 49 2.60 -4.62 1.76
C LYS A 49 3.45 -3.98 2.87
N LYS A 50 4.76 -4.21 2.86
CA LYS A 50 5.67 -3.61 3.85
C LYS A 50 5.65 -2.08 3.77
N TYR A 51 5.70 -1.55 2.56
CA TYR A 51 5.70 -0.10 2.35
C TYR A 51 4.39 0.55 2.82
N LEU A 52 3.25 -0.09 2.53
CA LEU A 52 1.94 0.33 3.00
C LEU A 52 1.87 0.36 4.54
N GLN A 53 2.39 -0.69 5.19
CA GLN A 53 2.44 -0.78 6.65
C GLN A 53 3.30 0.32 7.27
N VAL A 54 4.47 0.59 6.70
CA VAL A 54 5.36 1.68 7.16
C VAL A 54 4.67 3.03 7.03
N ASN A 55 4.06 3.32 5.88
CA ASN A 55 3.31 4.56 5.67
C ASN A 55 2.16 4.71 6.67
N PHE A 56 1.39 3.64 6.88
CA PHE A 56 0.31 3.65 7.86
C PHE A 56 0.81 3.96 9.28
N GLN A 57 1.96 3.41 9.71
CA GLN A 57 2.52 3.74 11.02
C GLN A 57 2.97 5.20 11.11
N LEU A 58 3.52 5.77 10.04
CA LEU A 58 3.89 7.19 9.98
C LEU A 58 2.66 8.09 10.09
N TYR A 59 1.60 7.83 9.31
CA TYR A 59 0.34 8.58 9.40
C TYR A 59 -0.33 8.43 10.77
N ARG A 60 -0.32 7.23 11.34
CA ARG A 60 -0.89 6.99 12.66
C ARG A 60 -0.22 7.84 13.73
N LYS A 61 1.10 8.09 13.64
CA LYS A 61 1.79 8.98 14.58
C LYS A 61 1.23 10.39 14.50
N ILE A 62 1.06 10.92 13.29
CA ILE A 62 0.50 12.26 13.02
C ILE A 62 -0.93 12.35 13.58
N TRP A 63 -1.77 11.34 13.36
CA TRP A 63 -3.15 11.33 13.86
C TRP A 63 -3.28 11.26 15.38
N MET A 64 -2.22 10.86 16.08
CA MET A 64 -2.15 10.82 17.54
C MET A 64 -1.51 12.06 18.14
N GLU A 65 -1.09 13.04 17.32
CA GLU A 65 -0.55 14.31 17.81
C GLU A 65 -1.64 15.17 18.46
N GLU A 66 -1.25 15.87 19.53
CA GLU A 66 -2.13 16.78 20.24
C GLU A 66 -2.53 17.95 19.32
N GLY A 67 -3.84 18.15 19.13
CA GLY A 67 -4.37 19.15 18.19
C GLY A 67 -4.74 18.61 16.80
N TYR A 68 -4.63 17.30 16.54
CA TYR A 68 -5.14 16.73 15.28
C TYR A 68 -6.69 16.70 15.27
N GLU A 69 -7.31 17.54 14.44
CA GLU A 69 -8.77 17.75 14.42
C GLU A 69 -9.52 16.78 13.49
N GLN A 70 -8.83 16.11 12.56
CA GLN A 70 -9.41 15.30 11.49
C GLN A 70 -9.61 13.81 11.88
N TYR A 71 -10.13 13.56 13.09
CA TYR A 71 -10.30 12.20 13.62
C TYR A 71 -11.10 11.26 12.69
N TRP A 72 -12.16 11.77 12.06
CA TRP A 72 -13.04 10.96 11.21
C TRP A 72 -12.36 10.53 9.90
N GLU A 73 -11.60 11.43 9.28
CA GLU A 73 -10.81 11.13 8.07
C GLU A 73 -9.72 10.09 8.38
N ALA A 74 -9.01 10.25 9.51
CA ALA A 74 -8.04 9.28 9.99
C ALA A 74 -8.66 7.90 10.24
N LYS A 75 -9.87 7.86 10.82
CA LYS A 75 -10.61 6.62 11.08
C LYS A 75 -11.06 5.93 9.79
N GLU A 76 -11.52 6.69 8.81
CA GLU A 76 -11.93 6.19 7.50
C GLU A 76 -10.73 5.60 6.73
N LEU A 77 -9.64 6.37 6.61
CA LEU A 77 -8.38 5.90 6.01
C LEU A 77 -7.90 4.63 6.71
N SER A 78 -7.88 4.61 8.04
CA SER A 78 -7.44 3.45 8.82
C SER A 78 -8.29 2.20 8.61
N LYS A 79 -9.61 2.30 8.79
CA LYS A 79 -10.49 1.13 8.85
C LYS A 79 -10.92 0.65 7.47
N ASN A 80 -11.26 1.58 6.59
CA ASN A 80 -11.92 1.24 5.33
C ASN A 80 -10.92 1.02 4.21
N LYS A 81 -9.80 1.75 4.22
CA LYS A 81 -8.83 1.72 3.12
C LYS A 81 -7.58 0.91 3.46
N PHE A 82 -6.75 1.37 4.41
CA PHE A 82 -5.47 0.73 4.75
C PHE A 82 -5.62 -0.73 5.19
N ARG A 83 -6.52 -1.02 6.13
CA ARG A 83 -6.74 -2.40 6.61
C ARG A 83 -7.29 -3.32 5.54
N LYS A 84 -8.17 -2.82 4.68
CA LYS A 84 -8.75 -3.59 3.57
C LYS A 84 -7.66 -3.96 2.57
N ALA A 85 -6.87 -2.99 2.12
CA ALA A 85 -5.75 -3.20 1.22
C ALA A 85 -4.69 -4.16 1.81
N ASP A 86 -4.34 -3.98 3.09
CA ASP A 86 -3.38 -4.86 3.79
C ASP A 86 -3.89 -6.32 3.87
N ALA A 87 -5.19 -6.52 4.13
CA ALA A 87 -5.82 -7.82 4.17
C ALA A 87 -5.86 -8.48 2.77
N GLU A 88 -6.21 -7.71 1.74
CA GLU A 88 -6.26 -8.19 0.35
C GLU A 88 -4.86 -8.63 -0.12
N LEU A 89 -3.82 -7.81 0.08
CA LEU A 89 -2.43 -8.19 -0.18
C LEU A 89 -2.05 -9.48 0.55
N THR A 90 -2.48 -9.65 1.80
CA THR A 90 -2.22 -10.89 2.57
C THR A 90 -2.85 -12.11 1.91
N LEU A 91 -4.09 -11.99 1.42
CA LEU A 91 -4.78 -13.06 0.72
C LEU A 91 -4.06 -13.40 -0.59
N ILE A 92 -3.70 -12.40 -1.39
CA ILE A 92 -2.98 -12.58 -2.65
C ILE A 92 -1.64 -13.30 -2.42
N ILE A 93 -0.84 -12.85 -1.45
CA ILE A 93 0.47 -13.46 -1.11
C ILE A 93 0.31 -14.94 -0.72
N ARG A 94 -0.75 -15.27 0.04
CA ARG A 94 -1.05 -16.66 0.42
C ARG A 94 -1.41 -17.49 -0.80
N THR A 95 -2.28 -16.99 -1.66
CA THR A 95 -2.72 -17.69 -2.87
C THR A 95 -1.57 -17.97 -3.83
N ILE A 96 -0.65 -17.02 -4.02
CA ILE A 96 0.55 -17.23 -4.85
C ILE A 96 1.46 -18.31 -4.24
N GLY A 97 1.59 -18.36 -2.91
CA GLY A 97 2.39 -19.37 -2.22
C GLY A 97 1.76 -20.77 -2.15
N SER A 98 0.50 -20.92 -2.55
CA SER A 98 -0.24 -22.19 -2.53
C SER A 98 -0.41 -22.82 -3.92
N LYS A 99 0.07 -22.16 -4.99
CA LYS A 99 0.15 -22.80 -6.31
C LYS A 99 1.28 -23.85 -6.28
N PRO A 100 1.01 -25.11 -6.68
CA PRO A 100 2.01 -26.17 -6.72
C PRO A 100 3.13 -25.88 -7.73
#